data_AF-A0AAV6RYU6-F1
#
_entry.id   AF-A0AAV6RYU6-F1
#
_cell.length_a   1.000
_cell.length_b   1.000
_cell.length_c   1.000
_cell.angle_alpha   90.00
_cell.angle_beta   90.00
_cell.angle_gamma   90.00
#
_symmetry.space_group_name_H-M   'P 1'
#
loop_
_entity.id
_entity.type
_entity.pdbx_description
1 polymer ?
#
loop_
_entity_poly.entity_id
_entity_poly.type
_entity_poly.pdbx_seq_one_letter_code
_entity_poly.pdbx_strand_id
1 'polypeptide(L)'
;MRASEIPTAALVLGVNVPDHDMTFQSLSELLQQSVTPYVASVQAKECGTLKHLMKRVLERLTGAVVVVDDEEEEEEAEQLHKSAHCSLGTLCDWYDAKTKKSSTGTPGKKRTSPAKDEQQQPPVVIIFKDLEAFNPRVLQNFILICSLYVQRLPLMFIFGIATSPSTVQHMLPHSVSSLLCIQLFQSLSCTQHLATVIDKLILTHNFPFKLSGRVMQVLISIFLYHDFSVRNFIKGIQLALLEHFHSQPLSVLCCKKKEARLNLMQLSHANVERVRKLPSFKRYVEKQEQQEQVNLLQDDGHLKEVCQKLMKDLHKYHKNYYPVLRCLHTLTSTLPRYPLGKQIRELHLICLEKNVWENEDYQSAMKLLKMLAKDELIALLQRCAENLQTVKSKKMNAAFVQLEELLAKFKQLDTAAAAVETVPTVVESITSPVKNLQKKTDLFQLQKTLLEMNESLRSKKRSPFEVLRNEALEFIDGLVRSHLSPPESQTLNEVCYFSSSATVRRHLNATPRTSIQSALSSPYYYIQNDNLKTEDGSVSNAAPDICIAYKLHLECGRLINLYDWLEAYATVVSAAEGKDQESDEFGKVDEVKHARFIRAVSELEFLGFIKSTKQKTDHVARLTWGGC
;
A
#
# COMPACT_ATOMS: atom_id res chain seq x y z
N MET A 1 26.60 -23.28 -29.21
CA MET A 1 26.06 -23.33 -27.83
C MET A 1 26.92 -24.32 -27.06
N ARG A 2 27.53 -23.93 -25.94
CA ARG A 2 28.29 -24.87 -25.10
C ARG A 2 27.32 -25.93 -24.57
N ALA A 3 27.63 -27.21 -24.75
CA ALA A 3 26.66 -28.31 -24.71
C ALA A 3 26.16 -28.71 -23.30
N SER A 4 26.22 -27.83 -22.28
CA SER A 4 25.88 -28.19 -20.90
C SER A 4 25.41 -27.00 -20.04
N GLU A 5 24.88 -25.94 -20.62
CA GLU A 5 24.33 -24.80 -19.86
C GLU A 5 22.84 -25.00 -19.55
N ILE A 6 22.44 -24.75 -18.31
CA ILE A 6 21.03 -24.80 -17.88
C ILE A 6 20.37 -23.44 -18.12
N PRO A 7 19.31 -23.35 -18.94
CA PRO A 7 18.57 -22.11 -19.11
C PRO A 7 17.93 -21.69 -17.78
N THR A 8 18.23 -20.47 -17.34
CA THR A 8 17.82 -19.95 -16.05
C THR A 8 17.20 -18.57 -16.21
N ALA A 9 15.98 -18.38 -15.70
CA ALA A 9 15.31 -17.08 -15.64
C ALA A 9 15.46 -16.50 -14.23
N ALA A 10 16.12 -15.34 -14.11
CA ALA A 10 16.23 -14.59 -12.86
C ALA A 10 15.11 -13.54 -12.80
N LEU A 11 14.08 -13.81 -11.99
CA LEU A 11 12.91 -12.95 -11.80
C LEU A 11 13.10 -12.03 -10.58
N VAL A 12 13.29 -10.74 -10.83
CA VAL A 12 13.39 -9.71 -9.78
C VAL A 12 11.98 -9.26 -9.40
N LEU A 13 11.54 -9.68 -8.20
CA LEU A 13 10.18 -9.48 -7.70
C LEU A 13 10.05 -8.35 -6.67
N GLY A 14 11.14 -7.95 -6.00
CA GLY A 14 11.14 -6.92 -4.96
C GLY A 14 11.00 -7.48 -3.53
N VAL A 15 10.92 -6.60 -2.54
CA VAL A 15 11.00 -6.96 -1.10
C VAL A 15 9.69 -7.57 -0.54
N ASN A 16 8.60 -7.57 -1.32
CA ASN A 16 7.26 -8.02 -0.89
C ASN A 16 7.09 -9.55 -0.96
N VAL A 17 7.92 -10.30 -0.23
CA VAL A 17 7.89 -11.78 -0.11
C VAL A 17 6.48 -12.38 -0.01
N PRO A 18 5.53 -11.89 0.83
CA PRO A 18 4.22 -12.53 0.95
C PRO A 18 3.32 -12.42 -0.29
N ASP A 19 3.61 -11.51 -1.21
CA ASP A 19 2.86 -11.36 -2.46
C ASP A 19 3.41 -12.32 -3.55
N HIS A 20 4.66 -12.78 -3.41
CA HIS A 20 5.34 -13.62 -4.40
C HIS A 20 4.70 -15.00 -4.52
N ASP A 21 4.10 -15.52 -3.45
CA ASP A 21 3.42 -16.81 -3.51
C ASP A 21 2.28 -16.83 -4.53
N MET A 22 1.49 -15.75 -4.61
CA MET A 22 0.39 -15.65 -5.58
C MET A 22 0.89 -15.49 -7.01
N THR A 23 1.98 -14.73 -7.21
CA THR A 23 2.58 -14.58 -8.55
C THR A 23 3.20 -15.88 -9.02
N PHE A 24 3.88 -16.63 -8.15
CA PHE A 24 4.43 -17.94 -8.49
C PHE A 24 3.37 -19.01 -8.71
N GLN A 25 2.25 -18.97 -7.98
CA GLN A 25 1.09 -19.83 -8.24
C GLN A 25 0.51 -19.55 -9.62
N SER A 26 0.21 -18.28 -9.92
CA SER A 26 -0.31 -17.86 -11.24
C SER A 26 0.67 -18.21 -12.36
N LEU A 27 1.98 -18.03 -12.14
CA LEU A 27 3.02 -18.41 -13.09
C LEU A 27 3.06 -19.93 -13.31
N SER A 28 2.93 -20.72 -12.24
CA SER A 28 2.92 -22.18 -12.34
C SER A 28 1.71 -22.67 -13.13
N GLU A 29 0.52 -22.11 -12.88
CA GLU A 29 -0.70 -22.43 -13.64
C GLU A 29 -0.57 -22.05 -15.11
N LEU A 30 -0.03 -20.85 -15.42
CA LEU A 30 0.19 -20.41 -16.79
C LEU A 30 1.22 -21.28 -17.52
N LEU A 31 2.31 -21.67 -16.86
CA LEU A 31 3.33 -22.56 -17.43
C LEU A 31 2.78 -23.97 -17.68
N GLN A 32 1.95 -24.48 -16.78
CA GLN A 32 1.27 -25.77 -16.94
C GLN A 32 0.31 -25.78 -18.13
N GLN A 33 -0.36 -24.66 -18.40
CA GLN A 33 -1.29 -24.53 -19.53
C GLN A 33 -0.59 -24.29 -20.88
N SER A 34 0.50 -23.53 -20.89
CA SER A 34 1.08 -23.00 -22.14
C SER A 34 2.37 -23.68 -22.61
N VAL A 35 3.21 -24.18 -21.70
CA VAL A 35 4.55 -24.68 -22.04
C VAL A 35 4.71 -26.14 -21.65
N THR A 36 4.53 -26.48 -20.38
CA THR A 36 4.91 -27.80 -19.85
C THR A 36 4.05 -28.23 -18.68
N PRO A 37 3.54 -29.47 -18.65
CA PRO A 37 2.83 -29.99 -17.49
C PRO A 37 3.75 -30.22 -16.26
N TYR A 38 5.07 -30.18 -16.44
CA TYR A 38 6.06 -30.53 -15.42
C TYR A 38 6.68 -29.28 -14.78
N VAL A 39 5.98 -28.72 -13.78
CA VAL A 39 6.45 -27.55 -13.02
C VAL A 39 6.54 -27.91 -11.54
N ALA A 40 7.72 -27.75 -10.94
CA ALA A 40 7.92 -27.90 -9.51
C ALA A 40 8.30 -26.56 -8.88
N SER A 41 7.55 -26.13 -7.87
CA SER A 41 7.91 -24.97 -7.05
C SER A 41 8.48 -25.41 -5.71
N VAL A 42 9.58 -24.78 -5.30
CA VAL A 42 10.36 -25.15 -4.12
C VAL A 42 10.60 -23.91 -3.25
N GLN A 43 10.42 -24.08 -1.94
CA GLN A 43 10.70 -23.06 -0.92
C GLN A 43 11.98 -23.41 -0.14
N ALA A 44 12.72 -22.39 0.28
CA ALA A 44 13.96 -22.57 1.03
C ALA A 44 13.74 -23.24 2.40
N LYS A 45 12.61 -22.93 3.06
CA LYS A 45 12.23 -23.49 4.37
C LYS A 45 12.12 -25.02 4.36
N GLU A 46 11.75 -25.59 3.22
CA GLU A 46 11.58 -27.05 3.06
C GLU A 46 12.89 -27.75 2.65
N CYS A 47 13.96 -27.00 2.38
CA CYS A 47 15.17 -27.48 1.71
C CYS A 47 16.44 -27.24 2.54
N GLY A 48 16.48 -27.77 3.77
CA GLY A 48 17.66 -27.67 4.64
C GLY A 48 18.87 -28.47 4.14
N THR A 49 18.63 -29.64 3.53
CA THR A 49 19.69 -30.49 2.96
C THR A 49 19.40 -30.86 1.51
N LEU A 50 20.44 -31.32 0.80
CA LEU A 50 20.33 -31.73 -0.61
C LEU A 50 19.33 -32.90 -0.80
N LYS A 51 19.28 -33.85 0.15
CA LYS A 51 18.32 -34.97 0.14
C LYS A 51 16.88 -34.45 0.13
N HIS A 52 16.57 -33.48 1.00
CA HIS A 52 15.27 -32.85 1.07
C HIS A 52 14.90 -32.11 -0.22
N LEU A 53 15.83 -31.33 -0.77
CA LEU A 53 15.62 -30.61 -2.04
C LEU A 53 15.30 -31.57 -3.20
N MET A 54 16.11 -32.61 -3.39
CA MET A 54 15.90 -33.59 -4.45
C MET A 54 14.58 -34.33 -4.30
N LYS A 55 14.23 -34.71 -3.06
CA LYS A 55 12.97 -35.38 -2.75
C LYS A 55 11.77 -34.49 -3.05
N ARG A 56 11.77 -33.23 -2.63
CA ARG A 56 10.66 -32.28 -2.89
C ARG A 56 10.49 -32.04 -4.39
N VAL A 57 11.57 -31.90 -5.14
CA VAL A 57 11.51 -31.79 -6.61
C VAL A 57 10.85 -33.04 -7.20
N LEU A 58 11.25 -34.24 -6.76
CA LEU A 58 10.67 -35.49 -7.25
C LEU A 58 9.18 -35.63 -6.87
N GLU A 59 8.81 -35.33 -5.63
CA GLU A 59 7.41 -35.33 -5.16
C GLU A 59 6.52 -34.42 -6.00
N ARG A 60 6.97 -33.18 -6.24
CA ARG A 60 6.19 -32.17 -6.97
C ARG A 60 6.06 -32.50 -8.46
N LEU A 61 7.05 -33.14 -9.06
CA LEU A 61 6.99 -33.54 -10.48
C LEU A 61 6.21 -34.83 -10.70
N THR A 62 6.35 -35.81 -9.81
CA THR A 62 5.69 -37.11 -9.93
C THR A 62 4.27 -37.12 -9.38
N GLY A 63 3.92 -36.15 -8.52
CA GLY A 63 2.63 -36.10 -7.82
C GLY A 63 2.47 -37.18 -6.74
N ALA A 64 3.54 -37.93 -6.43
CA ALA A 64 3.54 -38.98 -5.42
C ALA A 64 4.19 -38.46 -4.14
N VAL A 65 3.53 -38.66 -2.99
CA VAL A 65 4.11 -38.36 -1.67
C VAL A 65 5.27 -39.33 -1.43
N VAL A 66 6.48 -38.80 -1.35
CA VAL A 66 7.66 -39.52 -0.90
C VAL A 66 7.80 -39.21 0.59
N VAL A 67 8.12 -40.18 1.44
CA VAL A 67 8.35 -39.97 2.88
C VAL A 67 9.86 -39.90 3.14
N VAL A 68 10.33 -39.00 4.01
CA VAL A 68 11.74 -39.02 4.47
C VAL A 68 11.72 -39.91 5.71
N ASP A 69 12.55 -40.95 5.75
CA ASP A 69 13.04 -41.43 7.03
C ASP A 69 14.01 -40.38 7.55
N ASP A 70 13.50 -39.49 8.41
CA ASP A 70 14.32 -38.82 9.41
C ASP A 70 14.20 -39.69 10.67
N GLU A 71 15.30 -40.32 11.07
CA GLU A 71 15.39 -41.19 12.27
C GLU A 71 15.35 -40.38 13.58
N GLU A 72 14.43 -39.43 13.72
CA GLU A 72 14.20 -38.70 14.98
C GLU A 72 12.70 -38.43 15.16
N GLU A 73 11.90 -39.49 15.28
CA GLU A 73 10.64 -39.53 16.04
C GLU A 73 10.14 -41.00 16.07
N GLU A 74 10.45 -41.72 17.16
CA GLU A 74 9.76 -42.96 17.50
C GLU A 74 8.29 -42.62 17.86
N GLU A 75 7.33 -43.06 17.04
CA GLU A 75 6.23 -43.97 17.41
C GLU A 75 5.06 -43.90 16.40
N GLU A 76 4.72 -45.08 15.87
CA GLU A 76 3.43 -45.53 15.33
C GLU A 76 2.85 -44.88 14.05
N ALA A 77 3.26 -45.43 12.88
CA ALA A 77 2.33 -45.73 11.79
C ALA A 77 2.86 -46.84 10.88
N GLU A 78 2.29 -48.04 11.00
CA GLU A 78 2.61 -49.20 10.16
C GLU A 78 2.16 -48.99 8.69
N GLN A 79 3.16 -48.94 7.80
CA GLN A 79 3.29 -49.66 6.53
C GLN A 79 2.16 -49.57 5.47
N LEU A 80 2.38 -48.79 4.40
CA LEU A 80 2.42 -49.28 2.98
C LEU A 80 2.79 -48.21 1.93
N HIS A 81 3.96 -47.57 1.99
CA HIS A 81 4.42 -46.72 0.88
C HIS A 81 5.91 -46.94 0.57
N LYS A 82 6.19 -47.48 -0.63
CA LYS A 82 7.53 -47.87 -1.10
C LYS A 82 8.51 -46.70 -1.03
N SER A 83 9.56 -46.85 -0.23
CA SER A 83 10.71 -45.96 -0.14
C SER A 83 11.53 -46.02 -1.44
N ALA A 84 11.27 -45.07 -2.35
CA ALA A 84 12.14 -44.88 -3.51
C ALA A 84 13.33 -44.02 -3.09
N HIS A 85 14.55 -44.53 -3.25
CA HIS A 85 15.76 -43.72 -3.15
C HIS A 85 15.62 -42.51 -4.10
N CYS A 86 15.63 -41.31 -3.53
CA CYS A 86 15.45 -40.05 -4.23
C CYS A 86 16.72 -39.70 -5.01
N SER A 87 16.95 -40.38 -6.14
CA SER A 87 18.04 -40.09 -7.05
C SER A 87 17.55 -39.34 -8.29
N LEU A 88 18.41 -38.51 -8.88
CA LEU A 88 18.10 -37.87 -10.15
C LEU A 88 17.98 -38.91 -11.29
N GLY A 89 18.58 -40.09 -11.13
CA GLY A 89 18.40 -41.24 -12.02
C GLY A 89 16.95 -41.71 -12.05
N THR A 90 16.31 -41.84 -10.89
CA THR A 90 14.88 -42.17 -10.78
C THR A 90 14.00 -41.15 -11.49
N LEU A 91 14.38 -39.86 -11.45
CA LEU A 91 13.67 -38.79 -12.14
C LEU A 91 13.85 -38.89 -13.67
N CYS A 92 15.07 -39.21 -14.13
CA CYS A 92 15.32 -39.48 -15.56
C CYS A 92 14.48 -40.66 -16.05
N ASP A 93 14.46 -41.76 -15.32
CA ASP A 93 13.75 -42.97 -15.73
C ASP A 93 12.22 -42.75 -15.70
N TRP A 94 11.72 -41.96 -14.75
CA TRP A 94 10.32 -41.53 -14.73
C TRP A 94 9.98 -40.62 -15.91
N TYR A 95 10.84 -39.66 -16.23
CA TYR A 95 10.65 -38.73 -17.36
C TYR A 95 10.68 -39.49 -18.69
N ASP A 96 11.63 -40.41 -18.85
CA ASP A 96 11.73 -41.32 -19.99
C ASP A 96 10.45 -42.18 -20.12
N ALA A 97 9.91 -42.69 -19.00
CA ALA A 97 8.66 -43.46 -19.01
C ALA A 97 7.42 -42.63 -19.36
N LYS A 98 7.39 -41.35 -18.98
CA LYS A 98 6.26 -40.43 -19.26
C LYS A 98 6.29 -39.88 -20.67
N THR A 99 7.46 -39.50 -21.18
CA THR A 99 7.64 -39.04 -22.57
C THR A 99 7.42 -40.17 -23.57
N LYS A 100 7.85 -41.41 -23.27
CA LYS A 100 7.54 -42.59 -24.10
C LYS A 100 6.06 -42.99 -24.09
N LYS A 101 5.29 -42.65 -23.04
CA LYS A 101 3.84 -42.92 -22.98
C LYS A 101 3.00 -41.94 -23.80
N SER A 102 3.47 -40.71 -24.07
CA SER A 102 2.72 -39.80 -24.96
C SER A 102 2.94 -40.09 -26.45
N SER A 103 3.98 -40.83 -26.81
CA SER A 103 4.28 -41.23 -28.21
C SER A 103 3.56 -42.51 -28.66
N THR A 104 2.94 -43.27 -27.76
CA THR A 104 2.22 -44.50 -28.10
C THR A 104 0.72 -44.26 -28.31
N GLY A 105 0.38 -43.53 -29.38
CA GLY A 105 -0.97 -43.49 -29.95
C GLY A 105 -1.05 -44.39 -31.19
N THR A 106 -1.73 -45.54 -31.07
CA THR A 106 -2.13 -46.51 -32.12
C THR A 106 -1.04 -47.12 -33.05
N PRO A 107 -0.84 -48.45 -33.04
CA PRO A 107 0.00 -49.12 -34.04
C PRO A 107 -0.80 -49.34 -35.33
N GLY A 108 -0.64 -48.46 -36.32
CA GLY A 108 -1.39 -48.55 -37.58
C GLY A 108 -0.60 -48.07 -38.80
N LYS A 109 0.05 -49.02 -39.47
CA LYS A 109 0.62 -48.99 -40.84
C LYS A 109 1.89 -48.15 -41.11
N LYS A 110 2.94 -48.91 -41.43
CA LYS A 110 4.18 -48.53 -42.11
C LYS A 110 3.97 -47.46 -43.19
N ARG A 111 4.66 -46.32 -43.07
CA ARG A 111 5.08 -45.52 -44.20
C ARG A 111 6.34 -44.71 -43.87
N THR A 112 7.32 -44.86 -44.73
CA THR A 112 8.65 -44.26 -44.73
C THR A 112 8.62 -42.80 -45.20
N SER A 113 9.05 -41.87 -44.34
CA SER A 113 9.66 -40.60 -44.74
C SER A 113 10.50 -40.03 -43.59
N PRO A 114 11.69 -39.42 -43.86
CA PRO A 114 12.48 -38.74 -42.84
C PRO A 114 12.01 -37.28 -42.75
N ALA A 115 11.07 -36.99 -41.86
CA ALA A 115 10.66 -35.63 -41.56
C ALA A 115 11.22 -35.23 -40.18
N LYS A 116 12.10 -34.22 -40.20
CA LYS A 116 12.58 -33.49 -39.03
C LYS A 116 11.41 -32.78 -38.37
N ASP A 117 10.75 -33.45 -37.44
CA ASP A 117 10.08 -32.81 -36.31
C ASP A 117 10.68 -33.47 -35.07
N GLU A 118 11.76 -32.88 -34.54
CA GLU A 118 12.14 -33.14 -33.15
C GLU A 118 10.93 -32.72 -32.30
N GLN A 119 10.12 -33.69 -31.92
CA GLN A 119 9.03 -33.51 -30.96
C GLN A 119 9.66 -32.90 -29.71
N GLN A 120 9.44 -31.60 -29.51
CA GLN A 120 10.04 -30.82 -28.42
C GLN A 120 9.71 -31.52 -27.11
N GLN A 121 10.72 -32.14 -26.51
CA GLN A 121 10.57 -32.76 -25.20
C GLN A 121 10.18 -31.65 -24.21
N PRO A 122 9.07 -31.82 -23.46
CA PRO A 122 8.58 -30.76 -22.60
C PRO A 122 9.59 -30.49 -21.49
N PRO A 123 10.13 -29.26 -21.35
CA PRO A 123 11.09 -28.97 -20.28
C PRO A 123 10.54 -29.26 -18.88
N VAL A 124 11.43 -29.57 -17.96
CA VAL A 124 11.13 -29.67 -16.53
C VAL A 124 11.51 -28.35 -15.89
N VAL A 125 10.51 -27.57 -15.48
CA VAL A 125 10.71 -26.25 -14.89
C VAL A 125 10.76 -26.37 -13.36
N ILE A 126 11.86 -25.92 -12.76
CA ILE A 126 12.03 -25.86 -11.30
C ILE A 126 12.09 -24.39 -10.87
N ILE A 127 11.12 -23.99 -10.06
CA ILE A 127 10.95 -22.63 -9.55
C ILE A 127 11.47 -22.56 -8.12
N PHE A 128 12.51 -21.78 -7.91
CA PHE A 128 13.03 -21.44 -6.58
C PHE A 128 12.41 -20.11 -6.15
N LYS A 129 11.46 -20.14 -5.21
CA LYS A 129 10.71 -18.94 -4.83
C LYS A 129 11.57 -17.88 -4.14
N ASP A 130 12.40 -18.31 -3.18
CA ASP A 130 13.19 -17.41 -2.32
C ASP A 130 14.68 -17.75 -2.39
N LEU A 131 15.38 -17.33 -3.45
CA LEU A 131 16.79 -17.68 -3.67
C LEU A 131 17.69 -17.27 -2.48
N GLU A 132 17.39 -16.12 -1.87
CA GLU A 132 18.14 -15.52 -0.75
C GLU A 132 18.13 -16.36 0.52
N ALA A 133 17.07 -17.14 0.74
CA ALA A 133 16.91 -17.95 1.95
C ALA A 133 17.54 -19.35 1.81
N PHE A 134 17.98 -19.75 0.62
CA PHE A 134 18.61 -21.06 0.42
C PHE A 134 20.04 -21.08 0.97
N ASN A 135 20.44 -22.24 1.49
CA ASN A 135 21.84 -22.50 1.81
C ASN A 135 22.66 -22.55 0.50
N PRO A 136 23.68 -21.68 0.33
CA PRO A 136 24.50 -21.64 -0.89
C PRO A 136 25.09 -23.00 -1.27
N ARG A 137 25.55 -23.79 -0.28
CA ARG A 137 26.18 -25.09 -0.53
C ARG A 137 25.20 -26.11 -1.12
N VAL A 138 23.96 -26.11 -0.63
CA VAL A 138 22.92 -27.02 -1.10
C VAL A 138 22.55 -26.68 -2.55
N LEU A 139 22.36 -25.40 -2.83
CA LEU A 139 22.04 -24.92 -4.18
C LEU A 139 23.16 -25.20 -5.18
N GLN A 140 24.42 -24.93 -4.80
CA GLN A 140 25.59 -25.20 -5.64
C GLN A 140 25.70 -26.68 -5.99
N ASN A 141 25.61 -27.57 -4.99
CA ASN A 141 25.67 -29.02 -5.22
C ASN A 141 24.51 -29.50 -6.09
N PHE A 142 23.31 -28.96 -5.89
CA PHE A 142 22.15 -29.30 -6.72
C PHE A 142 22.35 -28.90 -8.17
N ILE A 143 22.83 -27.67 -8.45
CA ILE A 143 23.11 -27.20 -9.82
C ILE A 143 24.19 -28.06 -10.48
N LEU A 144 25.26 -28.40 -9.76
CA LEU A 144 26.33 -29.27 -10.26
C LEU A 144 25.79 -30.65 -10.64
N ILE A 145 24.95 -31.24 -9.79
CA ILE A 145 24.29 -32.52 -10.08
C ILE A 145 23.40 -32.37 -11.31
N CYS A 146 22.54 -31.36 -11.37
CA CYS A 146 21.66 -31.13 -12.53
C CYS A 146 22.42 -30.93 -13.84
N SER A 147 23.58 -30.26 -13.80
CA SER A 147 24.42 -30.02 -14.98
C SER A 147 24.88 -31.32 -15.65
N LEU A 148 25.15 -32.37 -14.85
CA LEU A 148 25.53 -33.69 -15.36
C LEU A 148 24.40 -34.40 -16.12
N TYR A 149 23.14 -34.05 -15.87
CA TYR A 149 21.96 -34.71 -16.44
C TYR A 149 21.24 -33.87 -17.50
N VAL A 150 21.78 -32.72 -17.92
CA VAL A 150 21.16 -31.81 -18.92
C VAL A 150 20.89 -32.50 -20.26
N GLN A 151 21.73 -33.46 -20.64
CA GLN A 151 21.54 -34.21 -21.90
C GLN A 151 20.38 -35.20 -21.85
N ARG A 152 20.00 -35.67 -20.65
CA ARG A 152 18.88 -36.62 -20.46
C ARG A 152 17.58 -35.90 -20.08
N LEU A 153 17.68 -34.75 -19.42
CA LEU A 153 16.55 -34.00 -18.92
C LEU A 153 16.65 -32.53 -19.34
N PRO A 154 15.71 -32.01 -20.14
CA PRO A 154 15.64 -30.59 -20.46
C PRO A 154 15.20 -29.80 -19.22
N LEU A 155 16.15 -29.43 -18.35
CA LEU A 155 15.90 -28.66 -17.12
C LEU A 155 15.89 -27.16 -17.39
N MET A 156 14.98 -26.44 -16.75
CA MET A 156 14.94 -24.98 -16.74
C MET A 156 14.73 -24.48 -15.31
N PHE A 157 15.50 -23.47 -14.90
CA PHE A 157 15.39 -22.88 -13.57
C PHE A 157 14.73 -21.50 -13.61
N ILE A 158 13.90 -21.21 -12.63
CA ILE A 158 13.37 -19.86 -12.37
C ILE A 158 13.80 -19.47 -10.95
N PHE A 159 14.57 -18.39 -10.84
CA PHE A 159 15.02 -17.84 -9.57
C PHE A 159 14.19 -16.64 -9.19
N GLY A 160 13.45 -16.73 -8.08
CA GLY A 160 12.84 -15.59 -7.40
C GLY A 160 13.88 -14.83 -6.59
N ILE A 161 14.13 -13.59 -6.99
CA ILE A 161 15.09 -12.69 -6.33
C ILE A 161 14.31 -11.51 -5.78
N ALA A 162 14.45 -11.25 -4.48
CA ALA A 162 13.79 -10.14 -3.82
C ALA A 162 14.58 -8.83 -3.96
N THR A 163 15.91 -8.90 -3.85
CA THR A 163 16.81 -7.74 -3.83
C THR A 163 17.32 -7.35 -5.21
N SER A 164 18.55 -7.72 -5.54
CA SER A 164 19.25 -7.38 -6.78
C SER A 164 19.90 -8.60 -7.41
N PRO A 165 20.18 -8.59 -8.72
CA PRO A 165 20.78 -9.74 -9.40
C PRO A 165 22.20 -10.08 -8.90
N SER A 166 22.87 -9.13 -8.24
CA SER A 166 24.16 -9.36 -7.57
C SER A 166 24.10 -10.47 -6.52
N THR A 167 22.95 -10.71 -5.90
CA THR A 167 22.74 -11.80 -4.94
C THR A 167 23.06 -13.16 -5.57
N VAL A 168 22.74 -13.36 -6.86
CA VAL A 168 23.08 -14.59 -7.57
C VAL A 168 24.60 -14.76 -7.65
N GLN A 169 25.34 -13.67 -7.89
CA GLN A 169 26.82 -13.70 -7.96
C GLN A 169 27.45 -13.94 -6.58
N HIS A 170 26.83 -13.48 -5.49
CA HIS A 170 27.29 -13.76 -4.13
C HIS A 170 26.98 -15.18 -3.67
N MET A 171 25.82 -15.73 -4.07
CA MET A 171 25.39 -17.08 -3.70
C MET A 171 26.08 -18.18 -4.54
N LEU A 172 26.36 -17.90 -5.82
CA LEU A 172 26.91 -18.86 -6.77
C LEU A 172 28.32 -18.43 -7.20
N PRO A 173 29.37 -19.22 -6.87
CA PRO A 173 30.71 -19.01 -7.40
C PRO A 173 30.74 -19.02 -8.94
N HIS A 174 31.76 -18.38 -9.53
CA HIS A 174 31.93 -18.33 -10.99
C HIS A 174 31.95 -19.71 -11.67
N SER A 175 32.45 -20.75 -10.96
CA SER A 175 32.45 -22.13 -11.45
C SER A 175 31.04 -22.68 -11.70
N VAL A 176 30.09 -22.36 -10.82
CA VAL A 176 28.68 -22.80 -10.93
C VAL A 176 27.89 -21.85 -11.82
N SER A 177 28.13 -20.54 -11.73
CA SER A 177 27.46 -19.53 -12.56
C SER A 177 27.72 -19.76 -14.05
N SER A 178 28.91 -20.22 -14.43
CA SER A 178 29.25 -20.57 -15.83
C SER A 178 28.45 -21.73 -16.41
N LEU A 179 27.75 -22.51 -15.56
CA LEU A 179 26.87 -23.62 -15.97
C LEU A 179 25.44 -23.15 -16.21
N LEU A 180 25.11 -21.89 -15.89
CA LEU A 180 23.78 -21.33 -16.01
C LEU A 180 23.75 -20.28 -17.13
N CYS A 181 22.77 -20.40 -18.03
CA CYS A 181 22.47 -19.33 -18.98
C CYS A 181 21.38 -18.45 -18.37
N ILE A 182 21.79 -17.39 -17.65
CA ILE A 182 20.88 -16.54 -16.89
C ILE A 182 20.33 -15.40 -17.75
N GLN A 183 19.01 -15.29 -17.86
CA GLN A 183 18.30 -14.13 -18.40
C GLN A 183 17.56 -13.38 -17.30
N LEU A 184 17.66 -12.05 -17.31
CA LEU A 184 17.03 -11.21 -16.30
C LEU A 184 15.61 -10.82 -16.71
N PHE A 185 14.65 -11.04 -15.81
CA PHE A 185 13.28 -10.58 -15.92
C PHE A 185 12.95 -9.67 -14.75
N GLN A 186 12.41 -8.49 -15.04
CA GLN A 186 12.01 -7.54 -14.01
C GLN A 186 10.48 -7.51 -13.90
N SER A 187 9.99 -7.68 -12.67
CA SER A 187 8.57 -7.51 -12.36
C SER A 187 8.19 -6.04 -12.18
N LEU A 188 6.89 -5.77 -12.21
CA LEU A 188 6.32 -4.47 -11.85
C LEU A 188 6.66 -4.11 -10.41
N SER A 189 6.89 -2.82 -10.13
CA SER A 189 7.18 -2.39 -8.77
C SER A 189 5.93 -2.45 -7.88
N CYS A 190 6.13 -2.72 -6.57
CA CYS A 190 5.02 -2.77 -5.60
C CYS A 190 4.21 -1.46 -5.58
N THR A 191 4.88 -0.33 -5.74
CA THR A 191 4.23 1.00 -5.76
C THR A 191 3.36 1.21 -7.00
N GLN A 192 3.77 0.69 -8.15
CA GLN A 192 2.95 0.69 -9.36
C GLN A 192 1.77 -0.26 -9.22
N HIS A 193 2.00 -1.47 -8.68
CA HIS A 193 0.92 -2.41 -8.42
C HIS A 193 -0.13 -1.81 -7.49
N LEU A 194 0.28 -1.21 -6.36
CA LEU A 194 -0.64 -0.50 -5.46
C LEU A 194 -1.40 0.61 -6.19
N ALA A 195 -0.73 1.42 -7.02
CA ALA A 195 -1.40 2.48 -7.78
C ALA A 195 -2.49 1.91 -8.70
N THR A 196 -2.23 0.79 -9.38
CA THR A 196 -3.25 0.12 -10.21
C THR A 196 -4.41 -0.43 -9.38
N VAL A 197 -4.11 -1.02 -8.21
CA VAL A 197 -5.14 -1.55 -7.30
C VAL A 197 -6.03 -0.41 -6.76
N ILE A 198 -5.45 0.72 -6.36
CA ILE A 198 -6.19 1.90 -5.91
C ILE A 198 -7.06 2.46 -7.03
N ASP A 199 -6.53 2.57 -8.26
CA ASP A 199 -7.30 3.06 -9.41
C ASP A 199 -8.47 2.14 -9.79
N LYS A 200 -8.26 0.81 -9.75
CA LYS A 200 -9.29 -0.16 -10.11
C LYS A 200 -10.30 -0.46 -9.00
N LEU A 201 -9.92 -0.38 -7.71
CA LEU A 201 -10.81 -0.70 -6.60
C LEU A 201 -11.42 0.57 -5.98
N ILE A 202 -10.58 1.50 -5.51
CA ILE A 202 -11.03 2.63 -4.68
C ILE A 202 -11.60 3.76 -5.54
N LEU A 203 -10.90 4.11 -6.62
CA LEU A 203 -11.26 5.21 -7.53
C LEU A 203 -12.35 4.85 -8.56
N THR A 204 -13.16 3.82 -8.26
CA THR A 204 -14.29 3.44 -9.11
C THR A 204 -15.62 3.81 -8.47
N HIS A 205 -16.58 4.24 -9.29
CA HIS A 205 -17.94 4.55 -8.84
C HIS A 205 -18.83 3.31 -8.65
N ASN A 206 -18.32 2.11 -8.99
CA ASN A 206 -19.07 0.86 -8.94
C ASN A 206 -19.32 0.40 -7.51
N PHE A 207 -18.35 0.64 -6.62
CA PHE A 207 -18.45 0.31 -5.21
C PHE A 207 -18.95 1.54 -4.42
N PRO A 208 -20.07 1.42 -3.68
CA PRO A 208 -20.61 2.53 -2.89
C PRO A 208 -19.78 2.82 -1.64
N PHE A 209 -19.08 1.82 -1.10
CA PHE A 209 -18.19 1.96 0.04
C PHE A 209 -16.94 2.78 -0.32
N LYS A 210 -16.57 3.72 0.55
CA LYS A 210 -15.44 4.63 0.40
C LYS A 210 -14.67 4.79 1.71
N LEU A 211 -13.39 5.12 1.57
CA LEU A 211 -12.50 5.39 2.70
C LEU A 211 -12.35 6.90 2.86
N SER A 212 -12.32 7.36 4.10
CA SER A 212 -11.92 8.74 4.41
C SER A 212 -10.43 8.97 4.10
N GLY A 213 -10.05 10.23 3.91
CA GLY A 213 -8.65 10.61 3.66
C GLY A 213 -7.70 10.13 4.76
N ARG A 214 -8.11 10.23 6.03
CA ARG A 214 -7.31 9.80 7.18
C ARG A 214 -7.08 8.29 7.22
N VAL A 215 -8.11 7.48 6.96
CA VAL A 215 -7.96 6.02 6.92
C VAL A 215 -7.06 5.61 5.76
N MET A 216 -7.26 6.24 4.59
CA MET A 216 -6.44 6.00 3.41
C MET A 216 -4.96 6.36 3.65
N GLN A 217 -4.68 7.46 4.36
CA GLN A 217 -3.32 7.83 4.79
C GLN A 217 -2.70 6.78 5.69
N VAL A 218 -3.43 6.26 6.69
CA VAL A 218 -2.91 5.20 7.56
C VAL A 218 -2.55 3.97 6.74
N LEU A 219 -3.44 3.49 5.87
CA LEU A 219 -3.18 2.32 5.03
C LEU A 219 -2.00 2.53 4.07
N ILE A 220 -1.89 3.70 3.47
CA ILE A 220 -0.75 4.07 2.62
C ILE A 220 0.54 4.17 3.45
N SER A 221 0.50 4.74 4.66
CA SER A 221 1.68 4.85 5.51
C SER A 221 2.20 3.47 5.94
N ILE A 222 1.29 2.54 6.22
CA ILE A 222 1.64 1.15 6.53
C ILE A 222 2.35 0.53 5.32
N PHE A 223 1.80 0.72 4.12
CA PHE A 223 2.39 0.18 2.92
C PHE A 223 3.78 0.77 2.59
N LEU A 224 3.93 2.09 2.64
CA LEU A 224 5.16 2.78 2.20
C LEU A 224 6.29 2.71 3.23
N TYR A 225 5.98 2.74 4.52
CA TYR A 225 7.00 2.80 5.58
C TYR A 225 7.32 1.45 6.23
N HIS A 226 6.47 0.44 6.08
CA HIS A 226 6.67 -0.86 6.74
C HIS A 226 6.90 -2.00 5.73
N ASP A 227 5.88 -2.43 4.99
CA ASP A 227 5.90 -3.80 4.42
C ASP A 227 5.87 -3.89 2.88
N PHE A 228 5.61 -2.80 2.14
CA PHE A 228 5.38 -2.79 0.68
C PHE A 228 4.47 -3.91 0.13
N SER A 229 3.66 -4.55 0.99
CA SER A 229 2.80 -5.67 0.63
C SER A 229 1.40 -5.19 0.29
N VAL A 230 0.96 -5.54 -0.91
CA VAL A 230 -0.38 -5.22 -1.40
C VAL A 230 -1.41 -6.11 -0.71
N ARG A 231 -1.04 -7.33 -0.33
CA ARG A 231 -1.91 -8.22 0.45
C ARG A 231 -2.28 -7.63 1.80
N ASN A 232 -1.33 -7.04 2.51
CA ASN A 232 -1.60 -6.38 3.80
C ASN A 232 -2.50 -5.14 3.60
N PHE A 233 -2.29 -4.39 2.51
CA PHE A 233 -3.17 -3.28 2.15
C PHE A 233 -4.61 -3.74 1.87
N ILE A 234 -4.81 -4.85 1.13
CA ILE A 234 -6.14 -5.42 0.88
C ILE A 234 -6.79 -5.91 2.18
N LYS A 235 -6.04 -6.59 3.06
CA LYS A 235 -6.54 -6.98 4.40
C LYS A 235 -6.95 -5.75 5.22
N GLY A 236 -6.20 -4.65 5.13
CA GLY A 236 -6.56 -3.39 5.75
C GLY A 236 -7.86 -2.79 5.23
N ILE A 237 -8.12 -2.89 3.92
CA ILE A 237 -9.41 -2.51 3.32
C ILE A 237 -10.54 -3.44 3.80
N GLN A 238 -10.30 -4.76 3.85
CA GLN A 238 -11.28 -5.73 4.34
C GLN A 238 -11.66 -5.47 5.79
N LEU A 239 -10.68 -5.13 6.64
CA LEU A 239 -10.93 -4.74 8.02
C LEU A 239 -11.74 -3.45 8.11
N ALA A 240 -11.38 -2.42 7.33
CA ALA A 240 -12.14 -1.17 7.30
C ALA A 240 -13.58 -1.38 6.80
N LEU A 241 -13.78 -2.29 5.84
CA LEU A 241 -15.10 -2.68 5.34
C LEU A 241 -15.92 -3.37 6.43
N LEU A 242 -15.33 -4.33 7.15
CA LEU A 242 -15.97 -5.05 8.24
C LEU A 242 -16.37 -4.10 9.37
N GLU A 243 -15.46 -3.24 9.80
CA GLU A 243 -15.69 -2.28 10.87
C GLU A 243 -16.77 -1.26 10.49
N HIS A 244 -16.83 -0.82 9.23
CA HIS A 244 -17.87 0.10 8.75
C HIS A 244 -19.27 -0.51 8.80
N PHE A 245 -19.41 -1.76 8.33
CA PHE A 245 -20.69 -2.45 8.35
C PHE A 245 -21.11 -2.92 9.75
N HIS A 246 -20.15 -3.16 10.65
CA HIS A 246 -20.42 -3.53 12.03
C HIS A 246 -20.76 -2.33 12.91
N SER A 247 -20.04 -1.21 12.78
CA SER A 247 -20.22 -0.02 13.62
C SER A 247 -21.50 0.76 13.29
N GLN A 248 -21.88 0.84 12.02
CA GLN A 248 -22.98 1.70 11.58
C GLN A 248 -24.13 0.91 10.94
N PRO A 249 -25.31 0.83 11.57
CA PRO A 249 -26.47 0.13 11.01
C PRO A 249 -27.05 0.84 9.78
N LEU A 250 -26.76 2.14 9.62
CA LEU A 250 -27.15 2.91 8.43
C LEU A 250 -26.37 2.49 7.18
N SER A 251 -25.28 1.73 7.32
CA SER A 251 -24.50 1.19 6.21
C SER A 251 -25.30 0.22 5.33
N VAL A 252 -26.48 -0.23 5.77
CA VAL A 252 -27.47 -0.95 4.93
C VAL A 252 -27.91 -0.13 3.71
N LEU A 253 -27.77 1.20 3.77
CA LEU A 253 -28.03 2.10 2.65
C LEU A 253 -26.86 2.19 1.65
N CYS A 254 -25.68 1.65 2.00
CA CYS A 254 -24.48 1.60 1.18
C CYS A 254 -24.57 0.46 0.14
N CYS A 255 -25.60 0.51 -0.71
CA CYS A 255 -25.84 -0.47 -1.77
C CYS A 255 -26.02 0.23 -3.13
N LYS A 256 -26.21 -0.56 -4.19
CA LYS A 256 -26.53 0.01 -5.51
C LYS A 256 -27.86 0.78 -5.44
N LYS A 257 -28.03 1.75 -6.33
CA LYS A 257 -29.19 2.68 -6.36
C LYS A 257 -30.57 2.04 -6.23
N LYS A 258 -30.75 0.82 -6.76
CA LYS A 258 -32.03 0.10 -6.73
C LYS A 258 -32.29 -0.48 -5.34
N GLU A 259 -31.31 -1.23 -4.82
CA GLU A 259 -31.33 -1.85 -3.49
C GLU A 259 -31.42 -0.79 -2.38
N ALA A 260 -30.64 0.29 -2.48
CA ALA A 260 -30.68 1.37 -1.49
C ALA A 260 -32.08 2.00 -1.37
N ARG A 261 -32.85 2.09 -2.48
CA ARG A 261 -34.24 2.59 -2.43
C ARG A 261 -35.18 1.64 -1.73
N LEU A 262 -35.05 0.33 -1.98
CA LEU A 262 -35.85 -0.69 -1.30
C LEU A 262 -35.57 -0.68 0.20
N ASN A 263 -34.28 -0.65 0.57
CA ASN A 263 -33.85 -0.59 1.96
C ASN A 263 -34.36 0.69 2.66
N LEU A 264 -34.36 1.85 1.97
CA LEU A 264 -34.93 3.10 2.50
C LEU A 264 -36.42 3.00 2.82
N MET A 265 -37.21 2.31 1.98
CA MET A 265 -38.64 2.11 2.24
C MET A 265 -38.85 1.25 3.49
N GLN A 266 -38.01 0.22 3.67
CA GLN A 266 -38.07 -0.74 4.78
C GLN A 266 -37.48 -0.23 6.11
N LEU A 267 -36.91 0.99 6.17
CA LEU A 267 -36.32 1.50 7.41
C LEU A 267 -37.35 1.63 8.53
N SER A 268 -36.99 1.13 9.71
CA SER A 268 -37.71 1.34 10.97
C SER A 268 -37.51 2.76 11.51
N HIS A 269 -38.42 3.21 12.38
CA HIS A 269 -38.36 4.53 13.04
C HIS A 269 -37.00 4.77 13.74
N ALA A 270 -36.46 3.76 14.44
CA ALA A 270 -35.16 3.87 15.12
C ALA A 270 -34.00 4.18 14.16
N ASN A 271 -34.03 3.63 12.95
CA ASN A 271 -33.01 3.94 11.94
C ASN A 271 -33.21 5.33 11.34
N VAL A 272 -34.45 5.78 11.18
CA VAL A 272 -34.77 7.15 10.76
C VAL A 272 -34.27 8.17 11.79
N GLU A 273 -34.41 7.89 13.09
CA GLU A 273 -33.87 8.74 14.16
C GLU A 273 -32.33 8.79 14.12
N ARG A 274 -31.67 7.67 13.81
CA ARG A 274 -30.21 7.63 13.60
C ARG A 274 -29.78 8.51 12.41
N VAL A 275 -30.57 8.56 11.34
CA VAL A 275 -30.33 9.49 10.23
C VAL A 275 -30.43 10.94 10.70
N ARG A 276 -31.43 11.29 11.52
CA ARG A 276 -31.56 12.64 12.12
C ARG A 276 -30.36 13.01 13.00
N LYS A 277 -29.75 12.03 13.67
CA LYS A 277 -28.57 12.23 14.54
C LYS A 277 -27.27 12.49 13.75
N LEU A 278 -27.21 12.18 12.45
CA LEU A 278 -26.00 12.36 11.65
C LEU A 278 -25.56 13.84 11.55
N PRO A 279 -24.27 14.14 11.72
CA PRO A 279 -23.74 15.50 11.56
C PRO A 279 -24.01 16.10 10.18
N SER A 280 -23.82 15.33 9.10
CA SER A 280 -24.09 15.82 7.74
C SER A 280 -25.56 16.16 7.51
N PHE A 281 -26.47 15.39 8.14
CA PHE A 281 -27.90 15.63 8.04
C PHE A 281 -28.32 16.87 8.85
N LYS A 282 -27.76 17.09 10.03
CA LYS A 282 -27.99 18.32 10.81
C LYS A 282 -27.61 19.58 10.03
N ARG A 283 -26.43 19.56 9.40
CA ARG A 283 -25.98 20.66 8.51
C ARG A 283 -26.90 20.89 7.30
N TYR A 284 -27.59 19.84 6.84
CA TYR A 284 -28.58 19.96 5.76
C TYR A 284 -29.86 20.63 6.26
N VAL A 285 -30.36 20.19 7.42
CA VAL A 285 -31.57 20.76 8.05
C VAL A 285 -31.36 22.24 8.36
N GLU A 286 -30.19 22.64 8.86
CA GLU A 286 -29.85 24.05 9.15
C GLU A 286 -29.91 24.96 7.92
N LYS A 287 -29.65 24.42 6.72
CA LYS A 287 -29.69 25.18 5.46
C LYS A 287 -31.09 25.31 4.86
N GLN A 288 -32.06 24.56 5.36
CA GLN A 288 -33.40 24.47 4.81
C GLN A 288 -34.36 25.45 5.49
N GLU A 289 -35.49 25.74 4.84
CA GLU A 289 -36.53 26.64 5.37
C GLU A 289 -37.21 26.08 6.64
N GLN A 290 -37.67 26.97 7.53
CA GLN A 290 -38.24 26.61 8.84
C GLN A 290 -39.41 25.61 8.75
N GLN A 291 -40.24 25.69 7.70
CA GLN A 291 -41.35 24.77 7.49
C GLN A 291 -40.87 23.35 7.11
N GLU A 292 -39.84 23.26 6.26
CA GLU A 292 -39.24 21.97 5.91
C GLU A 292 -38.44 21.37 7.07
N GLN A 293 -37.85 22.19 7.94
CA GLN A 293 -37.19 21.71 9.16
C GLN A 293 -38.16 20.95 10.07
N VAL A 294 -39.35 21.50 10.29
CA VAL A 294 -40.40 20.85 11.10
C VAL A 294 -40.83 19.53 10.45
N ASN A 295 -41.06 19.53 9.13
CA ASN A 295 -41.47 18.33 8.40
C ASN A 295 -40.39 17.22 8.43
N LEU A 296 -39.11 17.56 8.34
CA LEU A 296 -38.01 16.59 8.41
C LEU A 296 -37.83 15.99 9.82
N LEU A 297 -38.19 16.75 10.85
CA LEU A 297 -38.07 16.33 12.25
C LEU A 297 -39.29 15.52 12.72
N GLN A 298 -40.49 15.83 12.23
CA GLN A 298 -41.74 15.20 12.67
C GLN A 298 -42.22 14.06 11.77
N ASP A 299 -42.09 14.17 10.44
CA ASP A 299 -42.60 13.16 9.52
C ASP A 299 -41.47 12.23 9.01
N ASP A 300 -41.66 10.94 9.28
CA ASP A 300 -40.77 9.87 8.82
C ASP A 300 -40.95 9.56 7.33
N GLY A 301 -42.17 9.71 6.79
CA GLY A 301 -42.49 9.45 5.39
C GLY A 301 -41.77 10.43 4.48
N HIS A 302 -41.94 11.73 4.75
CA HIS A 302 -41.24 12.79 4.04
C HIS A 302 -39.71 12.67 4.16
N LEU A 303 -39.18 12.33 5.34
CA LEU A 303 -37.75 12.12 5.52
C LEU A 303 -37.21 10.99 4.64
N LYS A 304 -37.93 9.88 4.49
CA LYS A 304 -37.54 8.78 3.59
C LYS A 304 -37.46 9.25 2.13
N GLU A 305 -38.40 10.07 1.67
CA GLU A 305 -38.36 10.62 0.30
C GLU A 305 -37.18 11.55 0.08
N VAL A 306 -36.88 12.42 1.05
CA VAL A 306 -35.73 13.32 1.01
C VAL A 306 -34.43 12.51 1.03
N CYS A 307 -34.30 11.50 1.89
CA CYS A 307 -33.15 10.59 1.89
C CYS A 307 -32.96 9.91 0.52
N GLN A 308 -34.04 9.54 -0.19
CA GLN A 308 -33.91 9.00 -1.54
C GLN A 308 -33.34 10.03 -2.54
N LYS A 309 -33.72 11.31 -2.43
CA LYS A 309 -33.16 12.39 -3.25
C LYS A 309 -31.67 12.58 -2.93
N LEU A 310 -31.33 12.73 -1.65
CA LEU A 310 -29.95 12.92 -1.18
C LEU A 310 -29.03 11.76 -1.60
N MET A 311 -29.48 10.51 -1.45
CA MET A 311 -28.71 9.35 -1.90
C MET A 311 -28.52 9.34 -3.42
N LYS A 312 -29.53 9.75 -4.22
CA LYS A 312 -29.36 9.87 -5.68
C LYS A 312 -28.29 10.91 -6.01
N ASP A 313 -28.23 12.01 -5.27
CA ASP A 313 -27.28 13.09 -5.49
C ASP A 313 -25.87 12.71 -5.04
N LEU A 314 -25.72 12.00 -3.91
CA LEU A 314 -24.43 11.44 -3.48
C LEU A 314 -23.83 10.49 -4.54
N HIS A 315 -24.65 9.61 -5.12
CA HIS A 315 -24.19 8.75 -6.21
C HIS A 315 -23.89 9.51 -7.51
N LYS A 316 -24.54 10.66 -7.77
CA LYS A 316 -24.20 11.51 -8.93
C LYS A 316 -22.86 12.22 -8.66
N TYR A 317 -22.65 12.69 -7.43
CA TYR A 317 -21.41 13.29 -6.99
C TYR A 317 -20.23 12.30 -7.20
N HIS A 318 -20.31 11.07 -6.70
CA HIS A 318 -19.24 10.07 -6.93
C HIS A 318 -19.00 9.75 -8.42
N LYS A 319 -20.04 9.76 -9.25
CA LYS A 319 -19.90 9.54 -10.70
C LYS A 319 -19.16 10.69 -11.41
N ASN A 320 -19.35 11.92 -10.94
CA ASN A 320 -18.70 13.09 -11.52
C ASN A 320 -17.32 13.36 -10.90
N TYR A 321 -17.11 12.98 -9.64
CA TYR A 321 -15.87 13.22 -8.90
C TYR A 321 -14.65 12.52 -9.55
N TYR A 322 -14.73 11.21 -9.80
CA TYR A 322 -13.57 10.44 -10.29
C TYR A 322 -13.05 10.85 -11.67
N PRO A 323 -13.89 11.15 -12.68
CA PRO A 323 -13.36 11.57 -13.97
C PRO A 323 -12.74 12.96 -13.90
N VAL A 324 -13.32 13.91 -13.13
CA VAL A 324 -12.70 15.22 -12.92
C VAL A 324 -11.36 15.08 -12.18
N LEU A 325 -11.27 14.18 -11.21
CA LEU A 325 -10.02 13.86 -10.53
C LEU A 325 -8.96 13.32 -11.50
N ARG A 326 -9.35 12.43 -12.44
CA ARG A 326 -8.45 11.91 -13.48
C ARG A 326 -8.00 12.98 -14.47
N CYS A 327 -8.90 13.89 -14.85
CA CYS A 327 -8.53 15.05 -15.68
C CYS A 327 -7.51 15.92 -14.96
N LEU A 328 -7.75 16.23 -13.68
CA LEU A 328 -6.83 17.03 -12.89
C LEU A 328 -5.48 16.32 -12.72
N HIS A 329 -5.46 15.01 -12.43
CA HIS A 329 -4.21 14.23 -12.33
C HIS A 329 -3.44 14.18 -13.66
N THR A 330 -4.14 14.03 -14.78
CA THR A 330 -3.52 14.05 -16.11
C THR A 330 -2.82 15.38 -16.34
N LEU A 331 -3.48 16.49 -15.98
CA LEU A 331 -2.91 17.82 -16.07
C LEU A 331 -1.74 18.01 -15.11
N THR A 332 -1.82 17.56 -13.86
CA THR A 332 -0.82 17.84 -12.82
C THR A 332 0.40 16.91 -12.88
N SER A 333 0.24 15.69 -13.37
CA SER A 333 1.31 14.69 -13.46
C SER A 333 2.40 15.07 -14.46
N THR A 334 2.11 15.95 -15.43
CA THR A 334 3.08 16.46 -16.39
C THR A 334 3.83 17.70 -15.91
N LEU A 335 3.43 18.29 -14.79
CA LEU A 335 4.09 19.50 -14.30
C LEU A 335 5.43 19.20 -13.63
N PRO A 336 6.42 20.09 -13.80
CA PRO A 336 7.63 20.06 -13.01
C PRO A 336 7.30 20.34 -11.53
N ARG A 337 8.04 19.70 -10.62
CA ARG A 337 7.89 19.77 -9.15
C ARG A 337 6.66 19.08 -8.54
N TYR A 338 5.76 18.50 -9.34
CA TYR A 338 4.62 17.71 -8.86
C TYR A 338 3.86 18.33 -7.66
N PRO A 339 3.37 19.58 -7.75
CA PRO A 339 2.80 20.29 -6.60
C PRO A 339 1.60 19.56 -5.95
N LEU A 340 0.84 18.80 -6.75
CA LEU A 340 -0.34 18.06 -6.29
C LEU A 340 -0.09 16.53 -6.23
N GLY A 341 1.18 16.13 -6.22
CA GLY A 341 1.60 14.74 -6.20
C GLY A 341 1.82 14.14 -7.60
N LYS A 342 2.64 13.09 -7.65
CA LYS A 342 2.97 12.34 -8.87
C LYS A 342 1.89 11.29 -9.17
N GLN A 343 1.34 10.68 -8.14
CA GLN A 343 0.38 9.59 -8.26
C GLN A 343 -1.05 10.07 -8.01
N ILE A 344 -2.03 9.45 -8.66
CA ILE A 344 -3.45 9.79 -8.52
C ILE A 344 -3.95 9.70 -7.07
N ARG A 345 -3.37 8.81 -6.26
CA ARG A 345 -3.71 8.66 -4.84
C ARG A 345 -3.34 9.88 -4.00
N GLU A 346 -2.23 10.56 -4.31
CA GLU A 346 -1.77 11.74 -3.57
C GLU A 346 -2.72 12.91 -3.82
N LEU A 347 -3.08 13.13 -5.08
CA LEU A 347 -4.12 14.09 -5.45
C LEU A 347 -5.45 13.76 -4.75
N HIS A 348 -5.86 12.49 -4.76
CA HIS A 348 -7.09 12.08 -4.09
C HIS A 348 -7.07 12.40 -2.59
N LEU A 349 -5.96 12.13 -1.90
CA LEU A 349 -5.80 12.47 -0.48
C LEU A 349 -5.93 13.97 -0.24
N ILE A 350 -5.25 14.80 -1.03
CA ILE A 350 -5.34 16.26 -0.93
C ILE A 350 -6.79 16.73 -1.11
N CYS A 351 -7.49 16.20 -2.12
CA CYS A 351 -8.90 16.53 -2.38
C CYS A 351 -9.86 16.06 -1.27
N LEU A 352 -9.49 15.05 -0.49
CA LEU A 352 -10.33 14.54 0.60
C LEU A 352 -10.14 15.34 1.90
N GLU A 353 -8.94 15.87 2.15
CA GLU A 353 -8.64 16.63 3.36
C GLU A 353 -9.12 18.07 3.32
N LYS A 354 -8.88 18.75 2.18
CA LYS A 354 -9.16 20.17 2.01
C LYS A 354 -9.68 20.46 0.61
N ASN A 355 -10.31 21.62 0.48
CA ASN A 355 -10.64 22.18 -0.82
C ASN A 355 -9.36 22.44 -1.61
N VAL A 356 -9.27 21.87 -2.81
CA VAL A 356 -8.06 21.96 -3.63
C VAL A 356 -7.71 23.41 -4.00
N TRP A 357 -8.73 24.25 -4.24
CA TRP A 357 -8.54 25.65 -4.65
C TRP A 357 -8.02 26.58 -3.54
N GLU A 358 -8.13 26.17 -2.27
CA GLU A 358 -7.58 26.92 -1.14
C GLU A 358 -6.10 26.66 -0.94
N ASN A 359 -5.58 25.54 -1.46
CA ASN A 359 -4.16 25.20 -1.33
C ASN A 359 -3.29 26.05 -2.26
N GLU A 360 -2.18 26.55 -1.72
CA GLU A 360 -1.18 27.30 -2.48
C GLU A 360 -0.57 26.44 -3.60
N ASP A 361 -0.45 25.14 -3.37
CA ASP A 361 0.06 24.17 -4.35
C ASP A 361 -0.79 24.13 -5.61
N TYR A 362 -2.12 24.24 -5.50
CA TYR A 362 -3.01 24.30 -6.67
C TYR A 362 -2.84 25.60 -7.45
N GLN A 363 -2.70 26.73 -6.75
CA GLN A 363 -2.42 28.01 -7.42
C GLN A 363 -1.07 27.98 -8.13
N SER A 364 -0.07 27.32 -7.53
CA SER A 364 1.23 27.09 -8.17
C SER A 364 1.10 26.23 -9.43
N ALA A 365 0.30 25.15 -9.37
CA ALA A 365 0.02 24.27 -10.49
C ALA A 365 -0.68 25.03 -11.64
N MET A 366 -1.68 25.86 -11.32
CA MET A 366 -2.39 26.68 -12.31
C MET A 366 -1.48 27.74 -12.95
N LYS A 367 -0.55 28.34 -12.20
CA LYS A 367 0.47 29.26 -12.75
C LYS A 367 1.43 28.54 -13.70
N LEU A 368 1.83 27.32 -13.37
CA LEU A 368 2.70 26.50 -14.23
C LEU A 368 1.96 25.98 -15.47
N LEU A 369 0.68 25.62 -15.35
CA LEU A 369 -0.17 25.27 -16.50
C LEU A 369 -0.32 26.45 -17.48
N LYS A 370 -0.34 27.69 -16.97
CA LYS A 370 -0.28 28.91 -17.81
C LYS A 370 1.05 29.10 -18.52
N MET A 371 2.09 28.32 -18.23
CA MET A 371 3.39 28.41 -18.90
C MET A 371 3.62 27.27 -19.91
N LEU A 372 2.68 26.33 -20.03
CA LEU A 372 2.80 25.19 -20.95
C LEU A 372 2.77 25.60 -22.43
N ALA A 373 3.49 24.81 -23.24
CA ALA A 373 3.48 24.89 -24.69
C ALA A 373 2.13 24.42 -25.27
N LYS A 374 1.84 24.84 -26.50
CA LYS A 374 0.58 24.54 -27.19
C LYS A 374 0.36 23.05 -27.40
N ASP A 375 1.36 22.35 -27.94
CA ASP A 375 1.23 20.94 -28.31
C ASP A 375 1.02 20.03 -27.09
N GLU A 376 1.76 20.32 -26.01
CA GLU A 376 1.61 19.63 -24.74
C GLU A 376 0.22 19.85 -24.13
N LEU A 377 -0.27 21.09 -24.15
CA LEU A 377 -1.60 21.42 -23.64
C LEU A 377 -2.69 20.71 -24.45
N ILE A 378 -2.60 20.69 -25.77
CA ILE A 378 -3.57 20.00 -26.63
C ILE A 378 -3.55 18.49 -26.36
N ALA A 379 -2.37 17.86 -26.26
CA ALA A 379 -2.25 16.45 -25.94
C ALA A 379 -2.86 16.11 -24.56
N LEU A 380 -2.66 16.99 -23.57
CA LEU A 380 -3.25 16.85 -22.23
C LEU A 380 -4.78 16.99 -22.25
N LEU A 381 -5.30 17.99 -22.96
CA LEU A 381 -6.74 18.21 -23.10
C LEU A 381 -7.42 17.06 -23.85
N GLN A 382 -6.77 16.48 -24.86
CA GLN A 382 -7.25 15.27 -25.56
C GLN A 382 -7.36 14.07 -24.62
N ARG A 383 -6.32 13.80 -23.81
CA ARG A 383 -6.36 12.76 -22.78
C ARG A 383 -7.46 13.02 -21.73
N CYS A 384 -7.67 14.28 -21.37
CA CYS A 384 -8.79 14.67 -20.50
C CYS A 384 -10.14 14.38 -21.16
N ALA A 385 -10.31 14.65 -22.45
CA ALA A 385 -11.52 14.36 -23.19
C ALA A 385 -11.80 12.84 -23.23
N GLU A 386 -10.79 12.01 -23.52
CA GLU A 386 -10.91 10.54 -23.47
C GLU A 386 -11.35 10.05 -22.08
N ASN A 387 -10.75 10.59 -21.01
CA ASN A 387 -11.14 10.26 -19.64
C ASN A 387 -12.60 10.61 -19.32
N LEU A 388 -13.09 11.74 -19.83
CA LEU A 388 -14.49 12.17 -19.67
C LEU A 388 -15.47 11.32 -20.50
N GLN A 389 -15.07 10.90 -21.71
CA GLN A 389 -15.90 10.10 -22.62
C GLN A 389 -16.28 8.75 -22.03
N THR A 390 -15.43 8.17 -21.18
CA THR A 390 -15.70 6.88 -20.52
C THR A 390 -16.93 6.90 -19.60
N VAL A 391 -17.44 8.07 -19.19
CA VAL A 391 -18.50 8.19 -18.17
C VAL A 391 -19.79 8.78 -18.72
N LYS A 392 -20.84 7.95 -18.73
CA LYS A 392 -22.22 8.31 -19.13
C LYS A 392 -22.93 9.16 -18.06
N SER A 393 -22.55 10.41 -17.90
CA SER A 393 -23.25 11.41 -17.06
C SER A 393 -23.61 12.64 -17.88
N LYS A 394 -24.85 13.15 -17.79
CA LYS A 394 -25.30 14.31 -18.59
C LYS A 394 -24.42 15.55 -18.40
N LYS A 395 -23.94 15.80 -17.17
CA LYS A 395 -23.04 16.93 -16.85
C LYS A 395 -21.63 16.72 -17.41
N MET A 396 -21.15 15.49 -17.41
CA MET A 396 -19.83 15.16 -17.96
C MET A 396 -19.83 15.16 -19.47
N ASN A 397 -20.95 14.77 -20.11
CA ASN A 397 -21.13 14.92 -21.55
C ASN A 397 -21.20 16.40 -21.96
N ALA A 398 -21.85 17.26 -21.18
CA ALA A 398 -21.83 18.71 -21.43
C ALA A 398 -20.42 19.29 -21.29
N ALA A 399 -19.70 18.90 -20.23
CA ALA A 399 -18.31 19.28 -20.05
C ALA A 399 -17.40 18.75 -21.18
N PHE A 400 -17.65 17.53 -21.66
CA PHE A 400 -16.93 16.93 -22.79
C PHE A 400 -17.17 17.69 -24.09
N VAL A 401 -18.42 18.06 -24.40
CA VAL A 401 -18.75 18.86 -25.59
C VAL A 401 -18.07 20.23 -25.55
N GLN A 402 -18.02 20.87 -24.37
CA GLN A 402 -17.30 22.14 -24.19
C GLN A 402 -15.78 21.97 -24.35
N LEU A 403 -15.23 20.84 -23.89
CA LEU A 403 -13.81 20.51 -24.06
C LEU A 403 -13.46 20.20 -25.53
N GLU A 404 -14.35 19.53 -26.26
CA GLU A 404 -14.23 19.31 -27.71
C GLU A 404 -14.32 20.61 -28.50
N GLU A 405 -15.21 21.52 -28.10
CA GLU A 405 -15.30 22.86 -28.69
C GLU A 405 -14.00 23.66 -28.48
N LEU A 406 -13.44 23.63 -27.26
CA LEU A 406 -12.15 24.26 -26.97
C LEU A 406 -11.02 23.61 -27.79
N LEU A 407 -10.98 22.28 -27.88
CA LEU A 407 -10.01 21.56 -28.73
C LEU A 407 -10.17 21.91 -30.21
N ALA A 408 -11.40 22.09 -30.70
CA ALA A 408 -11.67 22.54 -32.06
C ALA A 408 -11.16 23.97 -32.30
N LYS A 409 -11.36 24.88 -31.34
CA LYS A 409 -10.79 26.24 -31.37
C LYS A 409 -9.26 26.24 -31.40
N PHE A 410 -8.61 25.34 -30.64
CA PHE A 410 -7.14 25.17 -30.71
C PHE A 410 -6.65 24.68 -32.07
N LYS A 411 -7.34 23.72 -32.70
CA LYS A 411 -7.04 23.24 -34.05
C LYS A 411 -7.30 24.29 -35.14
N GLN A 412 -8.33 25.11 -34.96
CA GLN A 412 -8.62 26.24 -35.87
C GLN A 412 -7.51 27.29 -35.85
N LEU A 413 -6.88 27.52 -34.69
CA LEU A 413 -5.68 28.35 -34.60
C LEU A 413 -4.48 27.75 -35.34
N ASP A 414 -4.34 26.41 -35.41
CA ASP A 414 -3.30 25.77 -36.22
C ASP A 414 -3.53 25.96 -37.70
N THR A 415 -4.78 25.81 -38.16
CA THR A 415 -5.13 26.08 -39.56
C THR A 415 -4.99 27.56 -39.93
N ALA A 416 -5.27 28.48 -39.00
CA ALA A 416 -5.09 29.91 -39.22
C ALA A 416 -3.62 30.31 -39.20
N ALA A 417 -2.79 29.71 -38.33
CA ALA A 417 -1.34 29.92 -38.33
C ALA A 417 -0.67 29.34 -39.59
N ALA A 418 -1.10 28.17 -40.05
CA ALA A 418 -0.62 27.55 -41.29
C ALA A 418 -1.10 28.29 -42.55
N ALA A 419 -2.30 28.89 -42.54
CA ALA A 419 -2.80 29.70 -43.65
C ALA A 419 -2.04 31.04 -43.79
N VAL A 420 -1.56 31.63 -42.69
CA VAL A 420 -0.77 32.86 -42.70
C VAL A 420 0.63 32.68 -43.30
N GLU A 421 1.17 31.45 -43.38
CA GLU A 421 2.44 31.16 -44.06
C GLU A 421 2.34 31.15 -45.60
N THR A 422 1.14 31.24 -46.19
CA THR A 422 0.93 31.14 -47.65
C THR A 422 0.64 32.44 -48.39
N VAL A 423 0.77 33.60 -47.74
CA VAL A 423 0.63 34.91 -48.42
C VAL A 423 1.93 35.73 -48.29
N PRO A 424 2.73 35.88 -49.37
CA PRO A 424 3.88 36.76 -49.35
C PRO A 424 3.40 38.21 -49.54
N THR A 425 3.23 38.94 -48.44
CA THR A 425 3.04 40.40 -48.50
C THR A 425 3.94 41.10 -47.49
N VAL A 426 4.97 41.71 -48.07
CA VAL A 426 5.71 42.90 -47.63
C VAL A 426 6.35 42.85 -46.24
N VAL A 427 7.68 42.73 -46.30
CA VAL A 427 8.66 43.04 -45.27
C VAL A 427 8.38 44.42 -44.67
N GLU A 428 7.68 44.46 -43.53
CA GLU A 428 7.96 45.48 -42.51
C GLU A 428 8.94 44.86 -41.50
N SER A 429 10.13 45.45 -41.51
CA SER A 429 11.30 45.11 -40.71
C SER A 429 10.98 44.90 -39.23
N ILE A 430 10.93 43.65 -38.80
CA ILE A 430 11.20 43.27 -37.42
C ILE A 430 12.70 43.49 -37.20
N THR A 431 13.08 44.70 -36.80
CA THR A 431 14.38 44.93 -36.20
C THR A 431 14.41 44.17 -34.88
N SER A 432 15.15 43.06 -34.86
CA SER A 432 15.56 42.35 -33.65
C SER A 432 16.13 43.35 -32.63
N PRO A 433 15.59 43.48 -31.40
CA PRO A 433 16.12 44.41 -30.40
C PRO A 433 17.35 43.85 -29.67
N VAL A 434 18.15 43.01 -30.34
CA VAL A 434 19.35 42.37 -29.75
C VAL A 434 20.62 43.20 -30.00
N LYS A 435 20.58 44.19 -30.89
CA LYS A 435 21.78 45.00 -31.22
C LYS A 435 22.09 46.16 -30.26
N ASN A 436 21.21 46.51 -29.31
CA ASN A 436 21.39 47.69 -28.44
C ASN A 436 21.82 47.38 -26.99
N LEU A 437 22.23 46.15 -26.68
CA LEU A 437 22.64 45.76 -25.31
C LEU A 437 24.12 46.03 -24.99
N GLN A 438 24.94 46.48 -25.95
CA GLN A 438 26.40 46.53 -25.77
C GLN A 438 26.95 47.81 -25.12
N LYS A 439 26.13 48.79 -24.71
CA LYS A 439 26.65 50.03 -24.09
C LYS A 439 25.74 50.65 -23.05
N LYS A 440 25.52 50.02 -21.88
CA LYS A 440 25.09 50.74 -20.65
C LYS A 440 25.65 50.03 -19.41
N THR A 441 26.50 50.72 -18.65
CA THR A 441 27.31 50.18 -17.54
C THR A 441 26.68 50.37 -16.15
N ASP A 442 25.46 50.90 -16.05
CA ASP A 442 24.81 51.12 -14.75
C ASP A 442 23.75 50.06 -14.44
N LEU A 443 23.98 49.30 -13.36
CA LEU A 443 23.09 48.28 -12.80
C LEU A 443 21.65 48.80 -12.60
N PHE A 444 21.53 50.08 -12.22
CA PHE A 444 20.23 50.73 -11.99
C PHE A 444 19.47 51.02 -13.29
N GLN A 445 20.16 51.38 -14.37
CA GLN A 445 19.54 51.56 -15.69
C GLN A 445 19.13 50.21 -16.29
N LEU A 446 19.89 49.15 -16.01
CA LEU A 446 19.52 47.79 -16.42
C LEU A 446 18.29 47.29 -15.65
N GLN A 447 18.21 47.54 -14.34
CA GLN A 447 17.04 47.19 -13.53
C GLN A 447 15.79 47.97 -13.95
N LYS A 448 15.93 49.27 -14.24
CA LYS A 448 14.83 50.12 -14.71
C LYS A 448 14.35 49.71 -16.11
N THR A 449 15.26 49.40 -17.03
CA THR A 449 14.89 48.93 -18.38
C THR A 449 14.28 47.52 -18.36
N LEU A 450 14.70 46.64 -17.44
CA LEU A 450 14.04 45.35 -17.22
C LEU A 450 12.63 45.51 -16.63
N LEU A 451 12.41 46.48 -15.74
CA LEU A 451 11.08 46.82 -15.22
C LEU A 451 10.18 47.41 -16.32
N GLU A 452 10.68 48.33 -17.13
CA GLU A 452 9.97 48.90 -18.29
C GLU A 452 9.70 47.85 -19.38
N MET A 453 10.60 46.87 -19.56
CA MET A 453 10.36 45.68 -20.41
C MET A 453 9.26 44.77 -19.83
N ASN A 454 9.19 44.61 -18.51
CA ASN A 454 8.15 43.80 -17.85
C ASN A 454 6.77 44.48 -17.93
N GLU A 455 6.72 45.80 -17.78
CA GLU A 455 5.48 46.59 -17.98
C GLU A 455 5.01 46.58 -19.43
N SER A 456 5.92 46.67 -20.40
CA SER A 456 5.59 46.57 -21.83
C SER A 456 5.24 45.15 -22.29
N LEU A 457 5.73 44.11 -21.61
CA LEU A 457 5.27 42.73 -21.80
C LEU A 457 3.85 42.51 -21.24
N ARG A 458 3.48 43.18 -20.15
CA ARG A 458 2.11 43.15 -19.62
C ARG A 458 1.09 43.91 -20.49
N SER A 459 1.54 44.87 -21.30
CA SER A 459 0.69 45.67 -22.19
C SER A 459 0.61 45.15 -23.64
N LYS A 460 1.40 44.14 -24.02
CA LYS A 460 1.19 43.41 -25.29
C LYS A 460 -0.15 42.71 -25.25
N LYS A 461 -1.00 42.94 -26.27
CA LYS A 461 -2.25 42.20 -26.47
C LYS A 461 -1.95 40.71 -26.32
N ARG A 462 -2.60 40.04 -25.35
CA ARG A 462 -2.46 38.59 -25.12
C ARG A 462 -2.59 37.88 -26.45
N SER A 463 -1.67 36.96 -26.74
CA SER A 463 -1.75 36.21 -27.99
C SER A 463 -3.09 35.46 -28.06
N PRO A 464 -3.68 35.24 -29.26
CA PRO A 464 -4.92 34.46 -29.39
C PRO A 464 -4.85 33.10 -28.69
N PHE A 465 -3.65 32.50 -28.67
CA PHE A 465 -3.36 31.28 -27.93
C PHE A 465 -3.40 31.47 -26.40
N GLU A 466 -2.84 32.56 -25.87
CA GLU A 466 -2.90 32.87 -24.43
C GLU A 466 -4.33 33.10 -23.94
N VAL A 467 -5.19 33.71 -24.75
CA VAL A 467 -6.60 33.92 -24.42
C VAL A 467 -7.32 32.58 -24.34
N LEU A 468 -7.18 31.74 -25.36
CA LEU A 468 -7.78 30.39 -25.39
C LEU A 468 -7.23 29.47 -24.30
N ARG A 469 -5.94 29.58 -23.97
CA ARG A 469 -5.34 28.87 -22.83
C ARG A 469 -5.97 29.28 -21.51
N ASN A 470 -6.17 30.58 -21.28
CA ASN A 470 -6.81 31.05 -20.06
C ASN A 470 -8.28 30.60 -20.00
N GLU A 471 -9.03 30.66 -21.11
CA GLU A 471 -10.40 30.15 -21.20
C GLU A 471 -10.48 28.65 -20.88
N ALA A 472 -9.56 27.85 -21.42
CA ALA A 472 -9.49 26.41 -21.14
C ALA A 472 -9.14 26.13 -19.66
N LEU A 473 -8.22 26.90 -19.07
CA LEU A 473 -7.85 26.75 -17.67
C LEU A 473 -8.95 27.24 -16.71
N GLU A 474 -9.67 28.30 -17.05
CA GLU A 474 -10.84 28.77 -16.30
C GLU A 474 -11.98 27.76 -16.38
N PHE A 475 -12.17 27.12 -17.53
CA PHE A 475 -13.12 26.02 -17.67
C PHE A 475 -12.74 24.83 -16.77
N ILE A 476 -11.46 24.43 -16.76
CA ILE A 476 -10.97 23.36 -15.86
C ILE A 476 -11.12 23.77 -14.40
N ASP A 477 -10.80 25.02 -14.03
CA ASP A 477 -10.97 25.52 -12.67
C ASP A 477 -12.46 25.49 -12.24
N GLY A 478 -13.36 25.87 -13.15
CA GLY A 478 -14.81 25.74 -12.94
C GLY A 478 -15.27 24.29 -12.75
N LEU A 479 -14.70 23.36 -13.52
CA LEU A 479 -14.97 21.92 -13.38
C LEU A 479 -14.47 21.38 -12.03
N VAL A 480 -13.27 21.77 -11.62
CA VAL A 480 -12.67 21.41 -10.31
C VAL A 480 -13.54 21.94 -9.17
N ARG A 481 -13.89 23.23 -9.17
CA ARG A 481 -14.71 23.85 -8.11
C ARG A 481 -16.10 23.24 -7.99
N SER A 482 -16.71 22.85 -9.11
CA SER A 482 -18.07 22.30 -9.13
C SER A 482 -18.17 20.83 -8.76
N HIS A 483 -17.09 20.04 -8.92
CA HIS A 483 -17.14 18.58 -8.80
C HIS A 483 -16.11 17.96 -7.85
N LEU A 484 -15.04 18.67 -7.45
CA LEU A 484 -14.02 18.19 -6.51
C LEU A 484 -14.17 18.76 -5.09
N SER A 485 -15.38 19.12 -4.67
CA SER A 485 -15.59 19.44 -3.26
C SER A 485 -15.36 18.21 -2.37
N PRO A 486 -14.89 18.35 -1.12
CA PRO A 486 -14.71 17.25 -0.19
C PRO A 486 -16.02 16.51 0.06
N PRO A 487 -15.98 15.20 0.34
CA PRO A 487 -17.19 14.44 0.65
C PRO A 487 -17.86 14.93 1.93
N GLU A 488 -17.13 15.59 2.84
CA GLU A 488 -17.64 16.25 4.05
C GLU A 488 -18.69 17.34 3.78
N SER A 489 -18.67 17.91 2.58
CA SER A 489 -19.67 18.90 2.15
C SER A 489 -20.99 18.28 1.70
N GLN A 490 -20.99 16.98 1.39
CA GLN A 490 -22.17 16.25 0.92
C GLN A 490 -22.96 15.70 2.11
N THR A 491 -24.27 15.61 1.92
CA THR A 491 -25.18 15.05 2.92
C THR A 491 -25.15 13.53 2.89
N LEU A 492 -25.35 12.89 4.05
CA LEU A 492 -25.34 11.43 4.22
C LEU A 492 -24.04 10.75 3.76
N ASN A 493 -22.92 11.46 3.82
CA ASN A 493 -21.63 10.91 3.43
C ASN A 493 -21.18 9.78 4.38
N GLU A 494 -21.56 9.82 5.66
CA GLU A 494 -21.14 8.85 6.69
C GLU A 494 -21.65 7.45 6.39
N VAL A 495 -22.74 7.33 5.61
CA VAL A 495 -23.27 6.04 5.15
C VAL A 495 -22.27 5.32 4.24
N CYS A 496 -21.55 6.08 3.41
CA CYS A 496 -20.63 5.54 2.41
C CYS A 496 -19.16 5.60 2.86
N TYR A 497 -18.78 6.62 3.63
CA TYR A 497 -17.40 6.89 4.02
C TYR A 497 -17.09 6.36 5.43
N PHE A 498 -16.05 5.55 5.52
CA PHE A 498 -15.53 5.11 6.81
C PHE A 498 -14.46 6.08 7.35
N SER A 499 -14.72 6.64 8.54
CA SER A 499 -13.92 7.72 9.15
C SER A 499 -13.04 7.30 10.33
N SER A 500 -13.24 6.11 10.92
CA SER A 500 -12.52 5.72 12.14
C SER A 500 -11.08 5.26 11.87
N SER A 501 -10.16 6.23 11.71
CA SER A 501 -8.74 5.98 11.52
C SER A 501 -8.03 5.41 12.76
N ALA A 502 -8.47 5.80 13.97
CA ALA A 502 -7.86 5.34 15.21
C ALA A 502 -8.05 3.84 15.44
N THR A 503 -9.26 3.33 15.19
CA THR A 503 -9.57 1.89 15.30
C THR A 503 -8.73 1.07 14.32
N VAL A 504 -8.69 1.47 13.04
CA VAL A 504 -7.89 0.79 12.02
C VAL A 504 -6.39 0.83 12.36
N ARG A 505 -5.88 1.98 12.82
CA ARG A 505 -4.47 2.09 13.23
C ARG A 505 -4.15 1.16 14.39
N ARG A 506 -5.01 1.07 15.41
CA ARG A 506 -4.82 0.18 16.57
C ARG A 506 -4.82 -1.31 16.20
N HIS A 507 -5.68 -1.72 15.26
CA HIS A 507 -5.77 -3.12 14.85
C HIS A 507 -4.68 -3.55 13.87
N LEU A 508 -4.30 -2.69 12.92
CA LEU A 508 -3.28 -3.03 11.92
C LEU A 508 -1.86 -2.76 12.44
N ASN A 509 -1.63 -1.59 13.03
CA ASN A 509 -0.36 -1.21 13.62
C ASN A 509 -0.46 -1.28 15.14
N ALA A 510 -0.50 -2.49 15.67
CA ALA A 510 -0.43 -2.72 17.10
C ALA A 510 0.92 -2.21 17.63
N THR A 511 0.86 -1.33 18.62
CA THR A 511 2.04 -0.83 19.35
C THR A 511 2.04 -1.37 20.78
N PRO A 512 2.24 -2.69 21.00
CA PRO A 512 2.10 -3.30 22.32
C PRO A 512 3.07 -2.69 23.33
N ARG A 513 4.28 -2.34 22.91
CA ARG A 513 5.27 -1.67 23.77
C ARG A 513 4.74 -0.35 24.33
N THR A 514 4.18 0.52 23.49
CA THR A 514 3.67 1.81 23.97
C THR A 514 2.47 1.62 24.89
N SER A 515 1.59 0.66 24.58
CA SER A 515 0.43 0.36 25.43
C SER A 515 0.85 -0.14 26.82
N ILE A 516 1.83 -1.04 26.89
CA ILE A 516 2.38 -1.54 28.16
C ILE A 516 3.10 -0.42 28.91
N GLN A 517 3.93 0.37 28.24
CA GLN A 517 4.63 1.49 28.87
C GLN A 517 3.64 2.55 29.40
N SER A 518 2.62 2.93 28.63
CA SER A 518 1.57 3.84 29.11
C SER A 518 0.78 3.24 30.27
N ALA A 519 0.50 1.94 30.27
CA ALA A 519 -0.19 1.27 31.38
C ALA A 519 0.64 1.26 32.67
N LEU A 520 1.95 1.02 32.57
CA LEU A 520 2.87 0.99 33.71
C LEU A 520 3.22 2.41 34.21
N SER A 521 3.35 3.39 33.31
CA SER A 521 3.63 4.78 33.68
C SER A 521 2.40 5.48 34.29
N SER A 522 1.22 5.30 33.69
CA SER A 522 -0.02 5.97 34.08
C SER A 522 -1.23 5.02 34.06
N PRO A 523 -1.40 4.22 35.14
CA PRO A 523 -2.52 3.26 35.27
C PRO A 523 -3.91 3.92 35.23
N TYR A 524 -3.97 5.22 35.52
CA TYR A 524 -5.20 6.02 35.51
C TYR A 524 -5.99 5.90 34.20
N TYR A 525 -5.32 5.86 33.04
CA TYR A 525 -6.01 5.78 31.75
C TYR A 525 -6.87 4.52 31.57
N TYR A 526 -6.57 3.45 32.31
CA TYR A 526 -7.28 2.17 32.23
C TYR A 526 -8.22 1.93 33.41
N ILE A 527 -7.79 2.27 34.64
CA ILE A 527 -8.55 1.98 35.87
C ILE A 527 -9.52 3.13 36.23
N GLN A 528 -9.28 4.34 35.74
CA GLN A 528 -10.15 5.53 35.93
C GLN A 528 -10.49 5.82 37.40
N ASN A 529 -9.54 5.62 38.32
CA ASN A 529 -9.69 5.97 39.73
C ASN A 529 -8.97 7.30 40.02
N ASP A 530 -9.66 8.25 40.67
CA ASP A 530 -9.13 9.57 40.99
C ASP A 530 -7.86 9.54 41.86
N ASN A 531 -7.70 8.51 42.71
CA ASN A 531 -6.52 8.33 43.56
C ASN A 531 -5.24 8.02 42.76
N LEU A 532 -5.35 7.62 41.50
CA LEU A 532 -4.23 7.30 40.60
C LEU A 532 -3.82 8.49 39.72
N LYS A 533 -4.54 9.61 39.78
CA LYS A 533 -4.17 10.84 39.05
C LYS A 533 -2.86 11.34 39.61
N THR A 534 -1.81 11.30 38.78
CA THR A 534 -0.48 11.81 39.09
C THR A 534 -0.06 12.80 38.03
N GLU A 535 0.65 13.84 38.44
CA GLU A 535 1.41 14.69 37.51
C GLU A 535 2.62 13.90 36.99
N ASP A 536 2.98 14.15 35.73
CA ASP A 536 4.04 13.40 35.02
C ASP A 536 5.32 13.31 35.85
N GLY A 537 5.78 12.08 36.11
CA GLY A 537 7.02 11.80 36.85
C GLY A 537 6.85 11.54 38.36
N SER A 538 5.68 11.80 38.95
CA SER A 538 5.44 11.46 40.37
C SER A 538 4.97 10.00 40.54
N VAL A 539 5.45 9.33 41.58
CA VAL A 539 4.96 7.99 41.96
C VAL A 539 3.66 8.18 42.74
N SER A 540 2.54 7.67 42.22
CA SER A 540 1.29 7.68 42.97
C SER A 540 1.41 6.66 44.08
N ASN A 541 1.18 7.11 45.30
CA ASN A 541 1.09 6.26 46.46
C ASN A 541 0.04 5.15 46.30
N ALA A 542 -1.06 5.40 45.57
CA ALA A 542 -2.10 4.39 45.35
C ALA A 542 -1.87 3.47 44.13
N ALA A 543 -0.69 3.54 43.48
CA ALA A 543 -0.41 2.75 42.28
C ALA A 543 -0.22 1.25 42.58
N PRO A 544 -0.54 0.36 41.60
CA PRO A 544 -0.20 -1.06 41.71
C PRO A 544 1.31 -1.31 41.87
N ASP A 545 1.68 -2.37 42.59
CA ASP A 545 3.08 -2.73 42.89
C ASP A 545 3.98 -2.75 41.65
N ILE A 546 3.50 -3.32 40.54
CA ILE A 546 4.26 -3.41 39.28
C ILE A 546 4.55 -2.03 38.67
N CYS A 547 3.65 -1.06 38.87
CA CYS A 547 3.81 0.31 38.37
C CYS A 547 4.80 1.10 39.23
N ILE A 548 4.81 0.86 40.54
CA ILE A 548 5.79 1.44 41.47
C ILE A 548 7.19 0.89 41.14
N ALA A 549 7.32 -0.44 41.06
CA ALA A 549 8.56 -1.09 40.65
C ALA A 549 9.02 -0.59 39.27
N TYR A 550 8.09 -0.41 38.32
CA TYR A 550 8.37 0.16 37.02
C TYR A 550 8.78 1.64 37.09
N LYS A 551 8.25 2.49 37.96
CA LYS A 551 8.77 3.87 38.05
C LYS A 551 10.19 3.90 38.61
N LEU A 552 10.44 3.12 39.66
CA LEU A 552 11.77 3.00 40.28
C LEU A 552 12.83 2.43 39.32
N HIS A 553 12.50 1.41 38.51
CA HIS A 553 13.48 0.86 37.55
C HIS A 553 13.85 1.87 36.45
N LEU A 554 13.00 2.88 36.17
CA LEU A 554 13.31 3.92 35.19
C LEU A 554 14.37 4.90 35.71
N GLU A 555 14.34 5.20 37.02
CA GLU A 555 15.31 6.05 37.72
C GLU A 555 16.67 5.36 37.86
N CYS A 556 16.67 4.03 37.95
CA CYS A 556 17.90 3.25 38.01
C CYS A 556 18.65 3.21 36.66
N GLY A 557 19.97 3.05 36.76
CA GLY A 557 20.87 2.87 35.62
C GLY A 557 20.76 1.49 34.96
N ARG A 558 21.74 1.16 34.11
CA ARG A 558 21.77 -0.08 33.32
C ARG A 558 21.82 -1.36 34.18
N LEU A 559 22.52 -1.33 35.30
CA LEU A 559 22.60 -2.41 36.27
C LEU A 559 21.91 -1.95 37.54
N ILE A 560 20.90 -2.70 37.96
CA ILE A 560 20.06 -2.39 39.12
C ILE A 560 20.45 -3.34 40.23
N ASN A 561 20.86 -2.79 41.38
CA ASN A 561 21.05 -3.57 42.60
C ASN A 561 19.67 -3.94 43.17
N LEU A 562 19.41 -5.24 43.37
CA LEU A 562 18.11 -5.72 43.85
C LEU A 562 17.81 -5.22 45.26
N TYR A 563 18.83 -5.09 46.12
CA TYR A 563 18.62 -4.66 47.50
C TYR A 563 18.22 -3.19 47.58
N ASP A 564 18.97 -2.30 46.92
CA ASP A 564 18.66 -0.86 46.88
C ASP A 564 17.28 -0.59 46.25
N TRP A 565 16.93 -1.37 45.22
CA TRP A 565 15.62 -1.27 44.58
C TRP A 565 14.48 -1.74 45.49
N LEU A 566 14.71 -2.78 46.28
CA LEU A 566 13.76 -3.29 47.27
C LEU A 566 13.55 -2.27 48.40
N GLU A 567 14.60 -1.64 48.88
CA GLU A 567 14.53 -0.59 49.92
C GLU A 567 13.76 0.64 49.40
N ALA A 568 14.04 1.07 48.17
CA ALA A 568 13.29 2.13 47.50
C ALA A 568 11.80 1.76 47.31
N TYR A 569 11.49 0.51 46.99
CA TYR A 569 10.11 0.05 46.89
C TYR A 569 9.41 0.05 48.27
N ALA A 570 10.08 -0.46 49.31
CA ALA A 570 9.51 -0.52 50.66
C ALA A 570 9.20 0.86 51.24
N THR A 571 10.05 1.85 50.98
CA THR A 571 9.83 3.25 51.38
C THR A 571 8.62 3.88 50.69
N VAL A 572 8.48 3.70 49.37
CA VAL A 572 7.33 4.23 48.60
C VAL A 572 6.01 3.56 49.03
N VAL A 573 6.00 2.25 49.24
CA VAL A 573 4.79 1.54 49.69
C VAL A 573 4.42 1.91 51.12
N SER A 574 5.39 2.13 52.00
CA SER A 574 5.11 2.57 53.38
C SER A 574 4.54 4.00 53.41
N ALA A 575 5.01 4.89 52.53
CA ALA A 575 4.41 6.21 52.32
C ALA A 575 2.99 6.13 51.75
N ALA A 576 2.70 5.08 50.97
CA ALA A 576 1.37 4.82 50.44
C ALA A 576 0.36 4.31 51.46
N GLU A 577 0.81 3.53 52.43
CA GLU A 577 0.00 3.04 53.54
C GLU A 577 -0.35 4.14 54.57
N GLY A 578 0.17 5.36 54.38
CA GLY A 578 -0.06 6.50 55.28
C GLY A 578 0.67 6.37 56.62
N LYS A 579 1.73 5.55 56.69
CA LYS A 579 2.56 5.43 57.90
C LYS A 579 3.38 6.72 58.09
N ASP A 580 3.40 7.24 59.32
CA ASP A 580 4.19 8.43 59.67
C ASP A 580 5.69 8.19 59.42
N GLN A 581 6.37 9.19 58.85
CA GLN A 581 7.82 9.14 58.57
C GLN A 581 8.68 8.95 59.84
N GLU A 582 8.11 9.23 61.01
CA GLU A 582 8.77 9.09 62.32
C GLU A 582 8.50 7.73 63.00
N SER A 583 7.72 6.84 62.37
CA SER A 583 7.47 5.50 62.91
C SER A 583 8.64 4.55 62.65
N ASP A 584 9.03 3.75 63.66
CA ASP A 584 10.09 2.72 63.56
C ASP A 584 9.81 1.63 62.49
N GLU A 585 8.62 1.61 61.89
CA GLU A 585 8.21 0.70 60.81
C GLU A 585 8.30 1.31 59.41
N PHE A 586 8.62 2.60 59.29
CA PHE A 586 8.72 3.28 58.00
C PHE A 586 9.95 2.78 57.22
N GLY A 587 9.72 2.15 56.07
CA GLY A 587 10.80 1.60 55.23
C GLY A 587 11.34 0.23 55.68
N LYS A 588 10.82 -0.38 56.75
CA LYS A 588 11.16 -1.77 57.08
C LYS A 588 10.61 -2.74 56.04
N VAL A 589 11.45 -3.70 55.66
CA VAL A 589 11.11 -4.76 54.72
C VAL A 589 10.28 -5.81 55.46
N ASP A 590 8.96 -5.66 55.41
CA ASP A 590 8.03 -6.70 55.86
C ASP A 590 8.07 -7.91 54.90
N GLU A 591 7.86 -9.13 55.39
CA GLU A 591 7.84 -10.35 54.55
C GLU A 591 6.81 -10.24 53.41
N VAL A 592 5.68 -9.58 53.67
CA VAL A 592 4.62 -9.32 52.66
C VAL A 592 5.09 -8.33 51.59
N LYS A 593 5.80 -7.26 51.97
CA LYS A 593 6.37 -6.28 51.03
C LYS A 593 7.46 -6.93 50.18
N HIS A 594 8.28 -7.79 50.80
CA HIS A 594 9.29 -8.57 50.10
C HIS A 594 8.67 -9.51 49.05
N ALA A 595 7.61 -10.25 49.40
CA ALA A 595 6.90 -11.13 48.46
C ALA A 595 6.25 -10.36 47.30
N ARG A 596 5.63 -9.19 47.58
CA ARG A 596 5.05 -8.33 46.55
C ARG A 596 6.11 -7.77 45.59
N PHE A 597 7.26 -7.37 46.12
CA PHE A 597 8.39 -6.92 45.33
C PHE A 597 8.91 -8.04 44.41
N ILE A 598 9.17 -9.24 44.95
CA ILE A 598 9.62 -10.38 44.13
C ILE A 598 8.62 -10.68 43.00
N ARG A 599 7.31 -10.62 43.28
CA ARG A 599 6.28 -10.78 42.25
C ARG A 599 6.39 -9.69 41.17
N ALA A 600 6.48 -8.42 41.56
CA ALA A 600 6.61 -7.31 40.61
C ALA A 600 7.88 -7.41 39.75
N VAL A 601 9.01 -7.81 40.34
CA VAL A 601 10.26 -8.08 39.63
C VAL A 601 10.09 -9.25 38.65
N SER A 602 9.46 -10.34 39.08
CA SER A 602 9.21 -11.51 38.22
C SER A 602 8.31 -11.15 37.03
N GLU A 603 7.29 -10.33 37.25
CA GLU A 603 6.41 -9.82 36.20
C GLU A 603 7.17 -8.89 35.22
N LEU A 604 8.07 -8.03 35.72
CA LEU A 604 8.92 -7.18 34.88
C LEU A 604 9.95 -7.99 34.06
N GLU A 605 10.47 -9.08 34.61
CA GLU A 605 11.32 -10.03 33.87
C GLU A 605 10.52 -10.76 32.79
N PHE A 606 9.31 -11.22 33.12
CA PHE A 606 8.40 -11.86 32.18
C PHE A 606 8.04 -10.93 31.00
N LEU A 607 7.80 -9.64 31.28
CA LEU A 607 7.53 -8.62 30.27
C LEU A 607 8.80 -8.22 29.47
N GLY A 608 9.99 -8.67 29.88
CA GLY A 608 11.25 -8.41 29.20
C GLY A 608 11.84 -7.02 29.44
N PHE A 609 11.42 -6.31 30.50
CA PHE A 609 12.03 -5.03 30.89
C PHE A 609 13.39 -5.24 31.54
N ILE A 610 13.54 -6.35 32.26
CA ILE A 610 14.74 -6.71 33.00
C ILE A 610 15.18 -8.14 32.69
N LYS A 611 16.45 -8.45 32.95
CA LYS A 611 17.02 -9.80 32.78
C LYS A 611 18.05 -10.08 33.86
N SER A 612 17.98 -11.28 34.45
CA SER A 612 19.01 -11.79 35.36
C SER A 612 20.40 -11.77 34.71
N THR A 613 21.41 -11.26 35.43
CA THR A 613 22.80 -11.23 34.96
C THR A 613 23.74 -11.96 35.89
N LYS A 614 24.78 -12.57 35.32
CA LYS A 614 25.90 -13.16 36.07
C LYS A 614 27.10 -12.21 36.17
N GLN A 615 26.98 -10.96 35.71
CA GLN A 615 28.09 -10.00 35.69
C GLN A 615 28.42 -9.46 37.09
N LYS A 616 27.41 -9.29 37.94
CA LYS A 616 27.53 -8.91 39.35
C LYS A 616 26.52 -9.71 40.16
N THR A 617 26.88 -10.08 41.38
CA THR A 617 25.98 -10.75 42.33
C THR A 617 24.84 -9.81 42.69
N ASP A 618 23.61 -10.34 42.79
CA ASP A 618 22.40 -9.59 43.19
C ASP A 618 22.04 -8.39 42.30
N HIS A 619 22.51 -8.40 41.05
CA HIS A 619 22.18 -7.37 40.07
C HIS A 619 21.35 -7.91 38.91
N VAL A 620 20.42 -7.07 38.47
CA VAL A 620 19.61 -7.30 37.29
C VAL A 620 19.95 -6.25 36.24
N ALA A 621 20.01 -6.66 34.97
CA ALA A 621 20.21 -5.73 33.87
C ALA A 621 18.88 -5.28 33.28
N ARG A 622 18.80 -3.97 33.04
CA ARG A 622 17.72 -3.37 32.27
C ARG A 622 17.93 -3.61 30.78
N LEU A 623 16.90 -4.10 30.09
CA LEU A 623 16.93 -4.40 28.66
C LEU A 623 16.33 -3.27 27.79
N THR A 624 15.51 -2.41 28.38
CA THR A 624 14.79 -1.34 27.67
C THR A 624 15.37 0.03 27.98
N TRP A 625 15.50 0.87 26.95
CA TRP A 625 15.83 2.29 27.10
C TRP A 625 14.56 3.13 27.17
N GLY A 626 14.59 4.18 28.02
CA GLY A 626 13.61 5.26 28.05
C GLY A 626 12.62 5.19 29.22
N GLY A 627 12.72 6.16 30.14
CA GLY A 627 11.54 6.96 30.46
C GLY A 627 11.32 7.90 29.26
N CYS A 628 10.11 7.93 28.73
CA CYS A 628 9.72 8.91 27.73
C CYS A 628 9.10 10.10 28.44
#